data_AF-A0A9L0S749-F1
#
_entry.id   AF-A0A9L0S749-F1
#
_cell.length_a   1.000
_cell.length_b   1.000
_cell.length_c   1.000
_cell.angle_alpha   90.00
_cell.angle_beta   90.00
_cell.angle_gamma   90.00
#
_symmetry.space_group_name_H-M   'P 1'
#
loop_
_entity.id
_entity.type
_entity.pdbx_description
1 polymer ?
#
loop_
_entity_poly.entity_id
_entity_poly.type
_entity_poly.pdbx_seq_one_letter_code
_entity_poly.pdbx_strand_id
1 'polypeptide(L)'
;MASLLKVDQEVKLKVDSFRERITSEAEDLVANFFPKKLLELDSFLKEPILNIHDLTQIHSDMNLPVPDPILLTNSHDGLDGPTYKKRRLDECEEAFQGKSHPHSLVCSPEKQDGSGILLARK
;
A
#
# COMPACT_ATOMS: atom_id res chain seq x y z
N MET A 1 11.21 45.31 -31.39
CA MET A 1 12.45 44.68 -31.92
C MET A 1 12.30 43.17 -31.77
N ALA A 2 11.92 42.46 -32.83
CA ALA A 2 11.94 41.00 -32.81
C ALA A 2 13.33 40.55 -33.25
N SER A 3 14.13 40.06 -32.31
CA SER A 3 15.39 39.38 -32.62
C SER A 3 15.05 38.05 -33.29
N LEU A 4 15.20 38.01 -34.62
CA LEU A 4 15.08 36.78 -35.40
C LEU A 4 16.29 35.91 -35.07
N LEU A 5 16.11 34.97 -34.14
CA LEU A 5 17.09 33.95 -33.84
C LEU A 5 17.26 33.08 -35.09
N LYS A 6 18.44 33.13 -35.71
CA LYS A 6 18.78 32.23 -36.81
C LYS A 6 18.93 30.82 -36.24
N VAL A 7 18.01 29.94 -36.60
CA VAL A 7 18.05 28.52 -36.25
C VAL A 7 18.73 27.77 -37.39
N ASP A 8 19.69 26.91 -37.05
CA ASP A 8 20.37 26.06 -38.02
C ASP A 8 19.36 25.12 -38.71
N GLN A 9 19.53 24.94 -40.02
CA GLN A 9 18.59 24.16 -40.84
C GLN A 9 18.48 22.70 -40.35
N GLU A 10 19.57 22.11 -39.89
CA GLU A 10 19.58 20.75 -39.34
C GLU A 10 18.73 20.64 -38.06
N VAL A 11 18.85 21.63 -37.17
CA VAL A 11 18.07 21.68 -35.92
C VAL A 11 16.59 21.85 -36.25
N LYS A 12 16.26 22.71 -37.21
CA LYS A 12 14.88 22.89 -37.68
C LYS A 12 14.28 21.57 -38.18
N LEU A 13 15.01 20.82 -39.02
CA LEU A 13 14.55 19.53 -39.52
C LEU A 13 14.32 18.53 -38.39
N LYS A 14 15.24 18.44 -37.42
CA LYS A 14 15.08 17.56 -36.25
C LYS A 14 13.84 17.90 -35.42
N VAL A 15 13.57 19.19 -35.22
CA VAL A 15 12.38 19.65 -34.49
C VAL A 15 11.11 19.35 -35.28
N ASP A 16 11.09 19.58 -36.59
CA ASP A 16 9.92 19.32 -37.43
C ASP A 16 9.59 17.81 -37.44
N SER A 17 10.59 16.94 -37.58
CA SER A 17 10.38 15.48 -37.46
C SER A 17 9.92 15.04 -36.07
N PHE A 18 10.38 15.70 -35.00
CA PHE A 18 9.89 15.41 -33.65
C PHE A 18 8.42 15.81 -33.51
N ARG A 19 8.04 17.00 -34.02
CA ARG A 19 6.66 17.47 -34.00
C ARG A 19 5.73 16.51 -34.74
N GLU A 20 6.13 16.07 -35.94
CA GLU A 20 5.36 15.10 -36.72
C GLU A 20 5.14 13.79 -35.95
N ARG A 21 6.19 13.24 -35.32
CA ARG A 21 6.05 12.02 -34.50
C ARG A 21 5.10 12.22 -33.32
N ILE A 22 5.25 13.31 -32.57
CA ILE A 22 4.36 13.61 -31.42
C ILE A 22 2.92 13.80 -31.88
N THR A 23 2.69 14.48 -33.00
CA THR A 23 1.35 14.65 -33.56
C THR A 23 0.77 13.30 -33.95
N SER A 24 1.53 12.45 -34.64
CA SER A 24 1.07 11.12 -35.04
C SER A 24 0.73 10.24 -33.83
N GLU A 25 1.58 10.24 -32.80
CA GLU A 25 1.32 9.51 -31.56
C GLU A 25 0.07 10.04 -30.83
N ALA A 26 -0.13 11.37 -30.81
CA ALA A 26 -1.31 11.97 -30.19
C ALA A 26 -2.60 11.62 -30.96
N GLU A 27 -2.55 11.60 -32.29
CA GLU A 27 -3.68 11.18 -33.13
C GLU A 27 -4.03 9.72 -32.88
N ASP A 28 -3.04 8.82 -32.83
CA ASP A 28 -3.26 7.41 -32.50
C ASP A 28 -3.81 7.22 -31.07
N LEU A 29 -3.28 8.00 -30.12
CA LEU A 29 -3.75 7.97 -28.74
C LEU A 29 -5.25 8.31 -28.65
N VAL A 30 -5.70 9.36 -29.35
CA VAL A 30 -7.10 9.79 -29.31
C VAL A 30 -8.00 8.87 -30.15
N ALA A 31 -7.56 8.49 -31.34
CA ALA A 31 -8.37 7.70 -32.27
C ALA A 31 -8.49 6.24 -31.83
N ASN A 32 -7.43 5.65 -31.27
CA ASN A 32 -7.35 4.22 -31.01
C ASN A 32 -7.18 3.90 -29.53
N PHE A 33 -6.21 4.53 -28.86
CA PHE A 33 -5.86 4.13 -27.49
C PHE A 33 -6.93 4.50 -26.46
N PHE A 34 -7.48 5.71 -26.52
CA PHE A 34 -8.52 6.16 -25.58
C PHE A 34 -9.80 5.33 -25.68
N PRO A 35 -10.40 5.12 -26.88
CA PRO A 35 -11.59 4.27 -26.98
C PRO A 35 -11.32 2.84 -26.51
N LYS A 36 -10.15 2.28 -26.87
CA LYS A 36 -9.77 0.93 -26.46
C LYS A 36 -9.64 0.82 -24.93
N LYS A 37 -8.89 1.73 -24.30
CA LYS A 37 -8.68 1.71 -22.85
C LYS A 37 -9.95 1.99 -22.07
N LEU A 38 -10.81 2.86 -22.58
CA LEU A 38 -12.11 3.11 -21.97
C LEU A 38 -12.95 1.81 -21.92
N LEU A 39 -13.06 1.09 -23.03
CA LEU A 39 -13.82 -0.16 -23.09
C LEU A 39 -13.18 -1.27 -22.26
N GLU A 40 -11.85 -1.37 -22.27
CA GLU A 40 -11.10 -2.31 -21.44
C GLU A 40 -11.41 -2.10 -19.96
N LEU A 41 -11.37 -0.85 -19.48
CA LEU A 41 -11.67 -0.51 -18.09
C LEU A 41 -13.17 -0.66 -17.75
N ASP A 42 -14.08 -0.30 -18.65
CA ASP A 42 -15.53 -0.50 -18.45
C ASP A 42 -15.87 -2.00 -18.30
N SER A 43 -15.22 -2.85 -19.09
CA SER A 43 -15.34 -4.30 -18.94
C SER A 43 -14.74 -4.78 -17.61
N PHE A 44 -13.54 -4.32 -17.28
CA PHE A 44 -12.83 -4.71 -16.06
C PHE A 44 -13.62 -4.33 -14.79
N LEU A 45 -14.25 -3.15 -14.78
CA LEU A 45 -15.11 -2.70 -13.67
C LEU A 45 -16.35 -3.56 -13.48
N LYS A 46 -16.79 -4.32 -14.49
CA LYS A 46 -17.93 -5.25 -14.39
C LYS A 46 -17.51 -6.64 -13.89
N GLU A 47 -16.22 -6.91 -13.80
CA GLU A 47 -15.74 -8.21 -13.31
C GLU A 47 -16.08 -8.42 -11.83
N PRO A 48 -16.44 -9.65 -11.42
CA PRO A 48 -16.83 -9.94 -10.04
C PRO A 48 -15.69 -9.70 -9.03
N ILE A 49 -14.43 -9.72 -9.48
CA ILE A 49 -13.25 -9.46 -8.65
C ILE A 49 -13.21 -8.03 -8.09
N LEU A 50 -13.79 -7.06 -8.80
CA LEU A 50 -13.95 -5.69 -8.35
C LEU A 50 -15.33 -5.41 -7.73
N ASN A 51 -16.33 -6.23 -8.05
CA ASN A 51 -17.72 -6.09 -7.58
C ASN A 51 -18.05 -6.99 -6.38
N ILE A 52 -17.24 -6.90 -5.32
CA ILE A 52 -17.43 -7.71 -4.11
C ILE A 52 -18.54 -7.09 -3.25
N HIS A 53 -19.68 -7.77 -3.15
CA HIS A 53 -20.80 -7.33 -2.31
C HIS A 53 -20.59 -7.62 -0.82
N ASP A 54 -19.88 -8.70 -0.51
CA ASP A 54 -19.60 -9.15 0.85
C ASP A 54 -18.11 -9.04 1.14
N LEU A 55 -17.74 -8.07 1.99
CA LEU A 55 -16.35 -7.77 2.33
C LEU A 55 -15.67 -8.86 3.15
N THR A 56 -16.42 -9.82 3.71
CA THR A 56 -15.82 -10.97 4.38
C THR A 56 -15.03 -11.85 3.40
N GLN A 57 -15.36 -11.81 2.10
CA GLN A 57 -14.66 -12.56 1.05
C GLN A 57 -13.22 -12.12 0.81
N ILE A 58 -12.85 -10.90 1.26
CA ILE A 58 -11.48 -10.39 1.19
C ILE A 58 -10.77 -10.42 2.54
N HIS A 59 -11.40 -10.99 3.57
CA HIS A 59 -10.77 -11.14 4.86
C HIS A 59 -9.69 -12.23 4.78
N SER A 60 -8.44 -11.83 4.98
CA SER A 60 -7.35 -12.78 5.19
C SER A 60 -7.24 -13.10 6.69
N ASP A 61 -7.26 -14.38 7.04
CA ASP A 61 -7.14 -14.81 8.43
C ASP A 61 -5.80 -14.37 9.03
N MET A 62 -5.87 -13.56 10.08
CA MET A 62 -4.71 -13.11 10.84
C MET A 62 -4.71 -13.78 12.22
N ASN A 63 -3.97 -14.87 12.33
CA ASN A 63 -3.85 -15.66 13.55
C ASN A 63 -2.81 -15.07 14.52
N LEU A 64 -3.05 -13.86 15.02
CA LEU A 64 -2.23 -13.23 16.05
C LEU A 64 -2.82 -13.49 17.45
N PRO A 65 -2.02 -13.90 18.45
CA PRO A 65 -2.50 -14.05 19.81
C PRO A 65 -2.92 -12.68 20.37
N VAL A 66 -4.15 -12.59 20.88
CA VAL A 66 -4.62 -11.40 21.60
C VAL A 66 -4.02 -11.42 23.02
N PRO A 67 -3.27 -10.40 23.46
CA PRO A 67 -2.70 -10.38 24.80
C PRO A 67 -3.77 -10.21 25.87
N ASP A 68 -3.53 -10.78 27.04
CA ASP A 68 -4.44 -10.69 28.18
C ASP A 68 -4.61 -9.25 28.68
N PRO A 69 -5.82 -8.88 29.17
CA PRO A 69 -6.08 -7.55 29.69
C PRO A 69 -5.23 -7.27 30.94
N ILE A 70 -4.53 -6.15 30.95
CA ILE A 70 -3.76 -5.72 32.12
C ILE A 70 -4.75 -5.20 33.16
N LEU A 71 -4.93 -5.96 34.24
CA LEU A 71 -5.63 -5.51 35.44
C LEU A 71 -4.73 -4.52 36.19
N LEU A 72 -4.58 -3.28 35.68
CA LEU A 72 -4.10 -2.21 36.53
C LEU A 72 -5.19 -1.96 37.56
N THR A 73 -4.97 -2.44 38.78
CA THR A 73 -5.69 -1.92 39.92
C THR A 73 -5.32 -0.44 39.96
N ASN A 74 -6.21 0.44 39.50
CA ASN A 74 -6.22 1.83 39.93
C ASN A 74 -6.59 1.84 41.42
N SER A 75 -5.73 1.25 42.26
CA SER A 75 -5.69 1.53 43.67
C SER A 75 -4.91 2.82 43.83
N HIS A 76 -5.46 3.92 43.31
CA HIS A 76 -5.31 5.20 43.99
C HIS A 76 -6.34 5.23 45.13
N ASP A 77 -6.24 4.26 46.02
CA ASP A 77 -6.90 4.29 47.31
C ASP A 77 -5.75 4.16 48.32
N GLY A 78 -5.35 5.32 48.83
CA GLY A 78 -4.06 5.53 49.45
C GLY A 78 -3.94 4.89 50.82
N LEU A 79 -2.70 4.62 51.26
CA LEU A 79 -2.24 4.65 52.65
C LEU A 79 -0.70 4.83 52.69
N ASP A 80 -0.28 6.02 53.15
CA ASP A 80 0.82 6.33 54.09
C ASP A 80 2.24 5.74 53.92
N GLY A 81 3.21 6.64 53.68
CA GLY A 81 4.64 6.42 53.99
C GLY A 81 5.53 7.63 53.66
N PRO A 82 6.53 8.00 54.48
CA PRO A 82 6.85 9.39 54.81
C PRO A 82 7.72 10.12 53.77
N THR A 83 7.47 11.42 53.63
CA THR A 83 8.41 12.39 53.04
C THR A 83 9.79 12.31 53.71
N TYR A 84 10.82 11.90 52.98
CA TYR A 84 12.19 12.34 53.22
C TYR A 84 13.04 12.35 51.94
N LYS A 85 13.50 13.58 51.64
CA LYS A 85 14.63 14.03 50.83
C LYS A 85 15.58 12.94 50.28
N LYS A 86 15.80 12.89 48.95
CA LYS A 86 17.10 13.22 48.30
C LYS A 86 17.11 12.90 46.79
N ARG A 87 17.70 13.85 46.06
CA ARG A 87 18.31 13.79 44.73
C ARG A 87 19.23 12.57 44.56
N ARG A 88 19.18 11.86 43.41
CA ARG A 88 20.26 11.65 42.41
C ARG A 88 19.83 10.65 41.33
N LEU A 89 20.42 10.88 40.16
CA LEU A 89 20.38 10.16 38.90
C LEU A 89 21.15 8.82 38.98
N ASP A 90 20.63 7.84 38.24
CA ASP A 90 21.29 6.69 37.56
C ASP A 90 21.47 5.29 38.21
N GLU A 91 21.19 4.31 37.33
CA GLU A 91 21.51 2.87 37.21
C GLU A 91 21.13 1.83 38.30
N CYS A 92 20.23 0.89 37.97
CA CYS A 92 20.56 -0.52 37.65
C CYS A 92 19.33 -1.45 37.67
N GLU A 93 19.22 -2.24 36.61
CA GLU A 93 18.63 -3.58 36.44
C GLU A 93 17.56 -4.10 37.42
N GLU A 94 16.32 -4.31 36.93
CA GLU A 94 15.56 -5.54 37.21
C GLU A 94 14.67 -5.94 36.01
N ALA A 95 15.09 -7.05 35.39
CA ALA A 95 14.41 -7.99 34.49
C ALA A 95 13.02 -7.60 33.92
N PHE A 96 13.00 -6.87 32.79
CA PHE A 96 11.90 -7.01 31.84
C PHE A 96 12.15 -8.28 31.03
N GLN A 97 11.48 -9.39 31.40
CA GLN A 97 11.43 -10.59 30.56
C GLN A 97 10.67 -10.25 29.27
N GLY A 98 11.37 -9.58 28.33
CA GLY A 98 10.95 -9.44 26.96
C GLY A 98 10.97 -10.82 26.32
N LYS A 99 9.87 -11.56 26.43
CA LYS A 99 9.60 -12.66 25.49
C LYS A 99 9.43 -12.00 24.12
N SER A 100 10.51 -11.98 23.34
CA SER A 100 10.44 -11.69 21.91
C SER A 100 9.52 -12.73 21.30
N HIS A 101 8.24 -12.38 21.15
CA HIS A 101 7.34 -13.21 20.37
C HIS A 101 7.91 -13.27 18.95
N PRO A 102 8.03 -14.48 18.35
CA PRO A 102 8.39 -14.56 16.95
C PRO A 102 7.33 -13.78 16.18
N HIS A 103 7.75 -12.77 15.41
CA HIS A 103 6.89 -12.11 14.44
C HIS A 103 6.37 -13.20 13.50
N SER A 104 5.13 -13.63 13.68
CA SER A 104 4.46 -14.54 12.75
C SER A 104 4.35 -13.81 11.41
N LEU A 105 4.87 -14.43 10.36
CA LEU A 105 4.73 -13.92 9.00
C LEU A 105 3.24 -13.90 8.65
N VAL A 106 2.68 -12.71 8.53
CA VAL A 106 1.31 -12.52 8.05
C VAL A 106 1.33 -12.79 6.54
N CYS A 107 0.57 -13.79 6.08
CA CYS A 107 0.40 -14.02 4.65
C CYS A 107 -0.22 -12.78 4.00
N SER A 108 0.35 -12.34 2.88
CA SER A 108 -0.30 -11.32 2.06
C SER A 108 -1.64 -11.87 1.55
N PRO A 109 -2.70 -11.06 1.49
CA PRO A 109 -3.97 -11.51 0.95
C PRO A 109 -3.81 -11.86 -0.53
N GLU A 110 -3.68 -13.15 -0.85
CA GLU A 110 -3.79 -13.65 -2.22
C GLU A 110 -5.26 -13.61 -2.65
N LYS A 111 -5.53 -13.00 -3.80
CA LYS A 111 -6.85 -13.03 -4.43
C LYS A 111 -7.13 -14.48 -4.81
N GLN A 112 -8.16 -15.10 -4.24
CA GLN A 112 -8.59 -16.44 -4.62
C GLN A 112 -9.19 -16.38 -6.02
N ASP A 113 -8.38 -16.66 -7.04
CA ASP A 113 -8.89 -16.93 -8.38
C ASP A 113 -9.68 -18.23 -8.31
N GLY A 114 -11.00 -18.13 -8.43
CA GLY A 114 -11.97 -19.24 -8.40
C GLY A 114 -11.87 -20.17 -9.62
N SER A 115 -10.69 -20.74 -9.86
CA SER A 115 -10.46 -21.83 -10.81
C SER A 115 -9.72 -22.99 -10.15
N GLY A 116 -10.26 -23.46 -9.02
CA GLY A 116 -9.93 -24.76 -8.44
C GLY A 116 -10.50 -25.87 -9.31
N ILE A 117 -9.75 -26.26 -10.34
CA ILE A 117 -9.98 -27.52 -11.05
C ILE A 117 -9.90 -28.66 -10.03
N LEU A 118 -11.03 -29.32 -9.77
CA LEU A 118 -11.06 -30.61 -9.10
C LEU A 118 -10.17 -31.57 -9.90
N LEU A 119 -9.01 -31.93 -9.36
CA LEU A 119 -8.31 -33.13 -9.78
C LEU A 119 -7.79 -33.92 -8.57
N ALA A 120 -8.73 -34.34 -7.72
CA ALA A 120 -8.57 -35.53 -6.90
C ALA A 120 -9.12 -36.74 -7.67
N ARG A 121 -8.25 -37.36 -8.48
CA ARG A 121 -8.31 -38.76 -8.92
C ARG A 121 -6.83 -39.17 -9.03
N LYS A 122 -6.29 -40.15 -8.33
CA LYS A 122 -6.80 -41.35 -7.66
C LYS A 122 -5.74 -41.82 -6.67
#